data_AF-A0A5N8X354-F1
#
_entry.id   AF-A0A5N8X354-F1
#
_cell.length_a   1.000
_cell.length_b   1.000
_cell.length_c   1.000
_cell.angle_alpha   90.00
_cell.angle_beta   90.00
_cell.angle_gamma   90.00
#
_symmetry.space_group_name_H-M   'P 1'
#
loop_
_entity.id
_entity.type
_entity.pdbx_description
1 polymer ?
#
loop_
_entity_poly.entity_id
_entity_poly.type
_entity_poly.pdbx_seq_one_letter_code
_entity_poly.pdbx_strand_id
1 'polypeptide(L)'
;MTDDWQQQIHALHEDLIHRDDPAAWVREADAVEASLRYPHLALRGPVFGIAVKDPAAGPEWRVLKPVVDGMPQVARDGLQSHLFFTAKDDTDDRAVRRELLAAVGVLEREPANEVEACGVRYRVVRGDEFGRVGDDGLEPPRPTDPEPVERSWDRQARDTASPDVGFVLDPDSTDGPSAGAMKLGLREFAYRGSHFPDDMCAESEGAVATHPELVLLPTGFGVVERGKHGWRPRGALMATPHDARRMLYNGMDEIWALLYQFDDAKKARYAEAAQEYRALDRADEFRVDGRLFRICRVERMLRMGADGPEQPRRSDVDEYGPMKMHPTMDEDGTLTYE
;
A
#
# COMPACT_ATOMS: atom_id res chain seq x y z
N MET A 1 32.23 11.81 0.27
CA MET A 1 31.07 10.94 0.55
C MET A 1 30.57 10.26 -0.73
N THR A 2 31.45 9.82 -1.63
CA THR A 2 31.07 9.40 -2.99
C THR A 2 31.08 7.90 -3.24
N ASP A 3 31.58 7.08 -2.30
CA ASP A 3 31.84 5.66 -2.53
C ASP A 3 30.98 4.73 -1.66
N ASP A 4 30.25 5.29 -0.68
CA ASP A 4 29.39 4.55 0.27
C ASP A 4 28.24 3.82 -0.46
N TRP A 5 27.60 4.48 -1.42
CA TRP A 5 26.54 3.88 -2.22
C TRP A 5 27.04 2.74 -3.12
N GLN A 6 28.25 2.87 -3.68
CA GLN A 6 28.86 1.80 -4.50
C GLN A 6 29.15 0.58 -3.63
N GLN A 7 29.69 0.78 -2.44
CA GLN A 7 29.96 -0.29 -1.48
C GLN A 7 28.68 -1.02 -1.06
N GLN A 8 27.59 -0.28 -0.80
CA GLN A 8 26.30 -0.88 -0.46
C GLN A 8 25.73 -1.74 -1.60
N ILE A 9 25.75 -1.23 -2.85
CA ILE A 9 25.28 -2.01 -4.01
C ILE A 9 26.18 -3.22 -4.26
N HIS A 10 27.49 -3.09 -4.11
CA HIS A 10 28.43 -4.22 -4.23
C HIS A 10 28.17 -5.28 -3.16
N ALA A 11 27.93 -4.90 -1.90
CA ALA A 11 27.60 -5.84 -0.83
C ALA A 11 26.30 -6.60 -1.11
N LEU A 12 25.26 -5.93 -1.64
CA LEU A 12 24.02 -6.59 -2.04
C LEU A 12 24.23 -7.58 -3.19
N HIS A 13 25.10 -7.22 -4.14
CA HIS A 13 25.44 -8.11 -5.25
C HIS A 13 26.24 -9.34 -4.77
N GLU A 14 27.18 -9.15 -3.84
CA GLU A 14 27.94 -10.23 -3.22
C GLU A 14 27.02 -11.16 -2.40
N ASP A 15 26.09 -10.63 -1.61
CA ASP A 15 25.11 -11.45 -0.88
C ASP A 15 24.23 -12.28 -1.85
N LEU A 16 23.79 -11.70 -2.96
CA LEU A 16 23.06 -12.44 -4.00
C LEU A 16 23.90 -13.59 -4.60
N ILE A 17 25.20 -13.37 -4.82
CA ILE A 17 26.14 -14.42 -5.23
C ILE A 17 26.28 -15.50 -4.16
N HIS A 18 26.41 -15.11 -2.89
CA HIS A 18 26.61 -16.03 -1.78
C HIS A 18 25.39 -16.90 -1.47
N ARG A 19 24.17 -16.38 -1.66
CA ARG A 19 22.92 -17.11 -1.40
C ARG A 19 22.67 -18.26 -2.38
N ASP A 20 23.28 -18.22 -3.58
CA ASP A 20 23.11 -19.22 -4.64
C ASP A 20 21.62 -19.60 -4.88
N ASP A 21 20.74 -18.59 -4.92
CA ASP A 21 19.31 -18.76 -5.23
C ASP A 21 19.04 -18.35 -6.69
N PRO A 22 18.89 -19.32 -7.63
CA PRO A 22 18.64 -19.02 -9.04
C PRO A 22 17.37 -18.18 -9.26
N ALA A 23 16.35 -18.32 -8.40
CA ALA A 23 15.13 -17.54 -8.53
C ALA A 23 15.36 -16.07 -8.15
N ALA A 24 16.20 -15.80 -7.13
CA ALA A 24 16.61 -14.44 -6.78
C ALA A 24 17.40 -13.77 -7.91
N TRP A 25 18.29 -14.50 -8.57
CA TRP A 25 19.03 -14.01 -9.74
C TRP A 25 18.12 -13.60 -10.90
N VAL A 26 17.12 -14.42 -11.21
CA VAL A 26 16.16 -14.10 -12.28
C VAL A 26 15.31 -12.89 -11.91
N ARG A 27 14.85 -12.78 -10.65
CA ARG A 27 14.13 -11.59 -10.14
C ARG A 27 14.97 -10.32 -10.27
N GLU A 28 16.25 -10.39 -9.91
CA GLU A 28 17.15 -9.24 -9.99
C GLU A 28 17.42 -8.84 -11.45
N ALA A 29 17.64 -9.79 -12.36
CA ALA A 29 17.83 -9.50 -13.78
C ALA A 29 16.58 -8.82 -14.39
N ASP A 30 15.39 -9.33 -14.09
CA ASP A 30 14.10 -8.77 -14.48
C ASP A 30 13.92 -7.34 -13.93
N ALA A 31 14.33 -7.10 -12.67
CA ALA A 31 14.31 -5.78 -12.06
C ALA A 31 15.25 -4.77 -12.74
N VAL A 32 16.46 -5.20 -13.10
CA VAL A 32 17.42 -4.34 -13.83
C VAL A 32 16.88 -4.01 -15.22
N GLU A 33 16.39 -5.00 -15.98
CA GLU A 33 15.82 -4.76 -17.31
C GLU A 33 14.62 -3.79 -17.25
N ALA A 34 13.70 -4.02 -16.32
CA ALA A 34 12.57 -3.14 -16.10
C ALA A 34 13.03 -1.72 -15.73
N SER A 35 14.10 -1.58 -14.93
CA SER A 35 14.59 -0.28 -14.52
C SER A 35 15.12 0.58 -15.67
N LEU A 36 15.67 -0.06 -16.71
CA LEU A 36 16.16 0.58 -17.91
C LEU A 36 15.00 0.97 -18.84
N ARG A 37 13.98 0.11 -18.93
CA ARG A 37 12.79 0.34 -19.78
C ARG A 37 11.83 1.38 -19.19
N TYR A 38 11.74 1.45 -17.87
CA TYR A 38 10.87 2.36 -17.13
C TYR A 38 11.71 3.23 -16.17
N PRO A 39 12.51 4.19 -16.71
CA PRO A 39 13.52 4.91 -15.95
C PRO A 39 12.97 6.06 -15.09
N HIS A 40 11.70 6.44 -15.29
CA HIS A 40 11.08 7.55 -14.59
C HIS A 40 10.08 7.07 -13.54
N LEU A 41 9.78 7.91 -12.55
CA LEU A 41 8.77 7.64 -11.54
C LEU A 41 7.53 8.50 -11.79
N ALA A 42 6.36 7.87 -11.74
CA ALA A 42 5.06 8.50 -11.72
C ALA A 42 4.52 8.41 -10.29
N LEU A 43 4.55 9.53 -9.58
CA LEU A 43 4.11 9.62 -8.20
C LEU A 43 2.59 9.79 -8.14
N ARG A 44 1.93 9.01 -7.28
CA ARG A 44 0.53 9.22 -6.94
C ARG A 44 0.39 10.24 -5.80
N GLY A 45 1.15 10.07 -4.74
CA GLY A 45 1.02 10.86 -3.52
C GLY A 45 1.10 10.04 -2.24
N PRO A 46 0.76 10.65 -1.09
CA PRO A 46 0.75 9.96 0.19
C PRO A 46 -0.30 8.86 0.26
N VAL A 47 0.05 7.80 0.98
CA VAL A 47 -0.86 6.71 1.39
C VAL A 47 -0.62 6.39 2.86
N PHE A 48 -1.62 5.84 3.53
CA PHE A 48 -1.61 5.60 4.97
C PHE A 48 -1.93 4.15 5.30
N GLY A 49 -1.44 3.71 6.45
CA GLY A 49 -1.74 2.39 7.01
C GLY A 49 -1.40 2.38 8.49
N ILE A 50 -1.35 1.19 9.09
CA ILE A 50 -1.07 1.03 10.52
C ILE A 50 0.17 0.17 10.71
N ALA A 51 1.11 0.65 11.51
CA ALA A 51 2.21 -0.16 12.02
C ALA A 51 2.09 -0.33 13.54
N VAL A 52 2.61 -1.44 14.05
CA VAL A 52 2.65 -1.77 15.46
C VAL A 52 4.06 -2.05 15.92
N LYS A 53 4.35 -1.65 17.16
CA LYS A 53 5.53 -2.05 17.89
C LYS A 53 5.08 -2.82 19.12
N ASP A 54 5.22 -4.14 19.03
CA ASP A 54 4.89 -5.07 20.10
C ASP A 54 6.19 -5.64 20.70
N PRO A 55 6.55 -5.27 21.94
CA PRO A 55 7.74 -5.78 22.62
C PRO A 55 7.80 -7.32 22.71
N ALA A 56 6.67 -8.02 22.67
CA ALA A 56 6.63 -9.48 22.67
C ALA A 56 7.01 -10.08 21.30
N ALA A 57 6.77 -9.36 20.20
CA ALA A 57 7.09 -9.78 18.84
C ALA A 57 8.49 -9.37 18.38
N GLY A 58 9.10 -8.36 19.03
CA GLY A 58 10.45 -7.89 18.76
C GLY A 58 10.58 -6.37 18.85
N PRO A 59 11.80 -5.82 18.71
CA PRO A 59 12.02 -4.38 18.79
C PRO A 59 11.58 -3.61 17.54
N GLU A 60 11.27 -4.29 16.44
CA GLU A 60 10.94 -3.66 15.16
C GLU A 60 9.45 -3.28 15.04
N TRP A 61 9.19 -2.25 14.24
CA TRP A 61 7.83 -1.96 13.79
C TRP A 61 7.41 -2.96 12.71
N ARG A 62 6.16 -3.42 12.78
CA ARG A 62 5.55 -4.30 11.78
C ARG A 62 4.26 -3.70 11.25
N VAL A 63 4.01 -3.82 9.96
CA VAL A 63 2.76 -3.34 9.39
C VAL A 63 1.61 -4.24 9.83
N LEU A 64 0.59 -3.66 10.46
CA LEU A 64 -0.61 -4.34 10.91
C LEU A 64 -1.75 -4.26 9.89
N LYS A 65 -1.89 -3.09 9.24
CA LYS A 65 -2.86 -2.84 8.17
C LYS A 65 -2.13 -2.31 6.94
N PRO A 66 -2.50 -2.76 5.72
CA PRO A 66 -1.82 -2.33 4.49
C PRO A 66 -1.72 -0.82 4.36
N VAL A 67 -0.61 -0.34 3.80
CA VAL A 67 -0.36 1.10 3.62
C VAL A 67 -0.90 1.52 2.25
N VAL A 68 -2.21 1.69 2.16
CA VAL A 68 -2.95 1.94 0.91
C VAL A 68 -4.07 2.97 1.05
N ASP A 69 -4.37 3.41 2.28
CA ASP A 69 -5.48 4.32 2.53
C ASP A 69 -5.15 5.71 2.00
N GLY A 70 -6.11 6.36 1.36
CA GLY A 70 -5.90 7.67 0.73
C GLY A 70 -5.91 8.85 1.69
N MET A 71 -6.34 8.65 2.94
CA MET A 71 -6.43 9.68 3.97
C MET A 71 -6.02 9.13 5.34
N PRO A 72 -5.38 9.94 6.20
CA PRO A 72 -5.02 9.52 7.56
C PRO A 72 -6.21 8.99 8.37
N GLN A 73 -7.37 9.64 8.28
CA GLN A 73 -8.55 9.26 9.05
C GLN A 73 -9.07 7.86 8.69
N VAL A 74 -8.97 7.45 7.42
CA VAL A 74 -9.37 6.09 7.00
C VAL A 74 -8.50 5.03 7.68
N ALA A 75 -7.19 5.28 7.82
CA ALA A 75 -6.30 4.40 8.56
C ALA A 75 -6.66 4.38 10.07
N ARG A 76 -6.97 5.54 10.67
CA ARG A 76 -7.41 5.64 12.07
C ARG A 76 -8.69 4.84 12.32
N ASP A 77 -9.67 4.92 11.42
CA ASP A 77 -10.91 4.15 11.47
C ASP A 77 -10.64 2.63 11.38
N GLY A 78 -9.68 2.24 10.54
CA GLY A 78 -9.17 0.89 10.43
C GLY A 78 -8.51 0.38 11.73
N LEU A 79 -7.75 1.25 12.41
CA LEU A 79 -7.15 0.96 13.72
C LEU A 79 -8.22 0.86 14.82
N GLN A 80 -9.15 1.82 14.88
CA GLN A 80 -10.27 1.78 15.84
C GLN A 80 -11.03 0.47 15.70
N SER A 81 -11.39 0.09 14.49
CA SER A 81 -12.10 -1.16 14.21
C SER A 81 -11.27 -2.38 14.61
N HIS A 82 -9.97 -2.38 14.34
CA HIS A 82 -9.10 -3.46 14.78
C HIS A 82 -9.11 -3.62 16.30
N LEU A 83 -8.88 -2.54 17.06
CA LEU A 83 -8.87 -2.59 18.52
C LEU A 83 -10.23 -3.00 19.10
N PHE A 84 -11.33 -2.51 18.52
CA PHE A 84 -12.67 -2.89 18.93
C PHE A 84 -12.94 -4.39 18.73
N PHE A 85 -12.64 -4.93 17.55
CA PHE A 85 -12.85 -6.35 17.28
C PHE A 85 -11.88 -7.24 18.08
N THR A 86 -10.65 -6.81 18.32
CA THR A 86 -9.75 -7.53 19.23
C THR A 86 -10.26 -7.55 20.67
N ALA A 87 -10.84 -6.44 21.15
CA ALA A 87 -11.47 -6.38 22.47
C ALA A 87 -12.71 -7.28 22.59
N LYS A 88 -13.43 -7.45 21.47
CA LYS A 88 -14.70 -8.17 21.41
C LYS A 88 -14.50 -9.68 21.20
N ASP A 89 -13.66 -10.04 20.23
CA ASP A 89 -13.59 -11.39 19.67
C ASP A 89 -12.31 -12.13 20.09
N ASP A 90 -11.24 -11.42 20.48
CA ASP A 90 -9.91 -12.01 20.70
C ASP A 90 -9.46 -12.03 22.17
N THR A 91 -10.28 -11.55 23.12
CA THR A 91 -9.95 -11.60 24.56
C THR A 91 -11.18 -11.75 25.45
N ASP A 92 -11.03 -12.57 26.49
CA ASP A 92 -11.97 -12.69 27.61
C ASP A 92 -11.48 -11.96 28.88
N ASP A 93 -10.26 -11.41 28.85
CA ASP A 93 -9.71 -10.68 29.99
C ASP A 93 -10.28 -9.26 30.04
N ARG A 94 -11.02 -8.98 31.13
CA ARG A 94 -11.66 -7.68 31.40
C ARG A 94 -10.65 -6.52 31.41
N ALA A 95 -9.45 -6.74 31.94
CA ALA A 95 -8.42 -5.70 32.01
C ALA A 95 -7.89 -5.35 30.61
N VAL A 96 -7.59 -6.38 29.80
CA VAL A 96 -7.17 -6.22 28.41
C VAL A 96 -8.27 -5.53 27.60
N ARG A 97 -9.52 -6.00 27.71
CA ARG A 97 -10.67 -5.41 27.03
C ARG A 97 -10.83 -3.93 27.38
N ARG A 98 -10.73 -3.56 28.66
CA ARG A 98 -10.83 -2.17 29.11
C ARG A 98 -9.73 -1.28 28.51
N GLU A 99 -8.49 -1.75 28.44
CA GLU A 99 -7.39 -0.98 27.84
C GLU A 99 -7.59 -0.77 26.35
N LEU A 100 -7.97 -1.82 25.60
CA LEU A 100 -8.27 -1.71 24.18
C LEU A 100 -9.42 -0.73 23.92
N LEU A 101 -10.49 -0.80 24.72
CA LEU A 101 -11.63 0.11 24.61
C LEU A 101 -11.30 1.56 25.01
N ALA A 102 -10.35 1.76 25.93
CA ALA A 102 -9.86 3.10 26.24
C ALA A 102 -9.14 3.73 25.02
N ALA A 103 -8.33 2.95 24.30
CA ALA A 103 -7.68 3.38 23.07
C ALA A 103 -8.70 3.64 21.94
N VAL A 104 -9.73 2.79 21.79
CA VAL A 104 -10.87 3.05 20.88
C VAL A 104 -11.52 4.39 21.21
N GLY A 105 -11.79 4.66 22.48
CA GLY A 105 -12.39 5.93 22.90
C GLY A 105 -11.55 7.16 22.57
N VAL A 106 -10.22 7.06 22.55
CA VAL A 106 -9.34 8.15 22.08
C VAL A 106 -9.53 8.38 20.58
N LEU A 107 -9.48 7.31 19.78
CA LEU A 107 -9.62 7.38 18.32
C LEU A 107 -11.00 7.87 17.86
N GLU A 108 -12.04 7.70 18.69
CA GLU A 108 -13.37 8.24 18.43
C GLU A 108 -13.48 9.76 18.62
N ARG A 109 -12.60 10.36 19.43
CA ARG A 109 -12.67 11.78 19.81
C ARG A 109 -11.58 12.64 19.19
N GLU A 110 -10.41 12.07 18.96
CA GLU A 110 -9.20 12.79 18.57
C GLU A 110 -8.59 12.17 17.31
N PRO A 111 -8.02 12.97 16.39
CA PRO A 111 -7.30 12.47 15.22
C PRO A 111 -5.91 11.95 15.64
N ALA A 112 -5.87 11.05 16.62
CA ALA A 112 -4.64 10.51 17.19
C ALA A 112 -3.94 9.63 16.16
N ASN A 113 -2.68 9.95 15.87
CA ASN A 113 -1.83 9.16 14.98
C ASN A 113 -1.09 8.04 15.72
N GLU A 114 -1.16 8.01 17.05
CA GLU A 114 -0.55 6.98 17.87
C GLU A 114 -1.40 6.74 19.13
N VAL A 115 -1.60 5.47 19.46
CA VAL A 115 -2.22 5.02 20.72
C VAL A 115 -1.44 3.82 21.26
N GLU A 116 -1.50 3.61 22.56
CA GLU A 116 -0.93 2.45 23.22
C GLU A 116 -2.04 1.70 23.98
N ALA A 117 -2.05 0.38 23.86
CA ALA A 117 -2.92 -0.50 24.64
C ALA A 117 -2.17 -1.79 24.96
N CYS A 118 -2.26 -2.29 26.19
CA CYS A 118 -1.63 -3.54 26.61
C CYS A 118 -0.11 -3.58 26.34
N GLY A 119 0.58 -2.44 26.42
CA GLY A 119 2.01 -2.31 26.13
C GLY A 119 2.39 -2.37 24.64
N VAL A 120 1.42 -2.38 23.73
CA VAL A 120 1.62 -2.35 22.28
C VAL A 120 1.36 -0.93 21.76
N ARG A 121 2.34 -0.35 21.06
CA ARG A 121 2.20 0.95 20.38
C ARG A 121 1.64 0.73 18.98
N TYR A 122 0.54 1.40 18.66
CA TYR A 122 -0.08 1.43 17.34
C TYR A 122 0.10 2.80 16.73
N ARG A 123 0.59 2.88 15.50
CA ARG A 123 0.87 4.15 14.81
C ARG A 123 0.25 4.16 13.42
N VAL A 124 -0.42 5.26 13.09
CA VAL A 124 -0.75 5.61 11.71
C VAL A 124 0.53 6.02 11.01
N VAL A 125 0.87 5.31 9.94
CA VAL A 125 2.10 5.53 9.19
C VAL A 125 1.81 6.14 7.84
N ARG A 126 2.70 7.02 7.39
CA ARG A 126 2.66 7.67 6.10
C ARG A 126 3.67 7.00 5.16
N GLY A 127 3.21 6.65 3.96
CA GLY A 127 4.06 6.27 2.84
C GLY A 127 3.78 7.13 1.60
N ASP A 128 4.60 6.95 0.57
CA ASP A 128 4.40 7.55 -0.76
C ASP A 128 4.27 6.43 -1.80
N GLU A 129 3.17 6.44 -2.56
CA GLU A 129 2.86 5.46 -3.62
C GLU A 129 3.31 5.98 -4.99
N PHE A 130 4.03 5.16 -5.75
CA PHE A 130 4.51 5.49 -7.08
C PHE A 130 4.60 4.26 -7.99
N GLY A 131 4.61 4.50 -9.30
CA GLY A 131 4.91 3.48 -10.30
C GLY A 131 6.07 3.92 -11.18
N ARG A 132 6.75 2.96 -11.81
CA ARG A 132 7.74 3.27 -12.84
C ARG A 132 7.05 3.53 -14.18
N VAL A 133 7.59 4.46 -14.96
CA VAL A 133 7.07 4.89 -16.25
C VAL A 133 8.19 5.05 -17.28
N GLY A 134 7.90 4.68 -18.51
CA GLY A 134 8.77 4.82 -19.68
C GLY A 134 7.95 5.17 -20.92
N ASP A 135 8.56 5.07 -22.09
CA ASP A 135 7.91 5.41 -23.37
C ASP A 135 6.62 4.60 -23.61
N ASP A 136 6.60 3.36 -23.14
CA ASP A 136 5.45 2.44 -23.26
C ASP A 136 4.34 2.73 -22.24
N GLY A 137 4.52 3.68 -21.32
CA GLY A 137 3.60 3.99 -20.22
C GLY A 137 4.07 3.41 -18.88
N LEU A 138 3.11 3.14 -17.99
CA LEU A 138 3.41 2.54 -16.67
C LEU A 138 3.91 1.11 -16.83
N GLU A 139 4.85 0.73 -15.98
CA GLU A 139 5.43 -0.62 -15.92
C GLU A 139 4.33 -1.67 -15.66
N PRO A 140 4.17 -2.67 -16.54
CA PRO A 140 3.25 -3.78 -16.33
C PRO A 140 3.81 -4.78 -15.30
N PRO A 141 3.01 -5.75 -14.83
CA PRO A 141 3.54 -6.89 -14.09
C PRO A 141 4.72 -7.56 -14.81
N ARG A 142 5.71 -7.96 -14.02
CA ARG A 142 6.89 -8.68 -14.47
C ARG A 142 6.63 -10.19 -14.53
N PRO A 143 7.33 -10.94 -15.39
CA PRO A 143 7.23 -12.40 -15.42
C PRO A 143 7.55 -13.08 -14.07
N THR A 144 8.40 -12.45 -13.25
CA THR A 144 8.83 -12.97 -11.95
C THR A 144 7.90 -12.63 -10.78
N ASP A 145 6.79 -11.94 -11.05
CA ASP A 145 5.86 -11.54 -10.00
C ASP A 145 5.06 -12.70 -9.42
N PRO A 146 4.75 -12.63 -8.11
CA PRO A 146 3.96 -13.66 -7.46
C PRO A 146 2.55 -13.69 -8.07
N GLU A 147 2.19 -14.84 -8.60
CA GLU A 147 0.85 -15.17 -9.09
C GLU A 147 0.24 -16.23 -8.17
N PRO A 148 -1.09 -16.23 -7.96
CA PRO A 148 -1.74 -17.28 -7.19
C PRO A 148 -1.58 -18.63 -7.90
N VAL A 149 -1.49 -19.71 -7.11
CA VAL A 149 -1.39 -21.08 -7.63
C VAL A 149 -2.58 -21.42 -8.53
N GLU A 150 -3.78 -20.99 -8.13
CA GLU A 150 -4.99 -21.10 -8.92
C GLU A 150 -5.53 -19.71 -9.30
N ARG A 151 -5.61 -19.45 -10.61
CA ARG A 151 -6.13 -18.20 -11.17
C ARG A 151 -7.65 -18.24 -11.31
N SER A 152 -8.34 -18.20 -10.18
CA SER A 152 -9.81 -18.17 -10.18
C SER A 152 -10.35 -16.80 -10.62
N TRP A 153 -11.33 -16.82 -11.52
CA TRP A 153 -12.14 -15.68 -11.93
C TRP A 153 -13.48 -15.61 -11.17
N ASP A 154 -13.70 -16.52 -10.23
CA ASP A 154 -14.88 -16.48 -9.37
C ASP A 154 -14.87 -15.19 -8.55
N ARG A 155 -16.02 -14.50 -8.50
CA ARG A 155 -16.20 -13.28 -7.73
C ARG A 155 -16.14 -13.53 -6.22
N GLN A 156 -16.49 -14.74 -5.81
CA GLN A 156 -16.46 -15.14 -4.41
C GLN A 156 -15.08 -15.66 -3.98
N ALA A 157 -14.14 -15.82 -4.92
CA ALA A 157 -12.77 -16.17 -4.57
C ALA A 157 -12.18 -15.09 -3.68
N ARG A 158 -11.56 -15.51 -2.58
CA ARG A 158 -10.83 -14.59 -1.71
C ARG A 158 -9.62 -14.04 -2.45
N ASP A 159 -9.40 -12.74 -2.30
CA ASP A 159 -8.16 -12.11 -2.72
C ASP A 159 -6.97 -12.71 -1.97
N THR A 160 -5.80 -12.71 -2.61
CA THR A 160 -4.55 -13.06 -1.95
C THR A 160 -4.33 -12.09 -0.79
N ALA A 161 -3.90 -12.61 0.36
CA ALA A 161 -3.60 -11.78 1.52
C ALA A 161 -2.54 -10.73 1.15
N SER A 162 -2.72 -9.50 1.66
CA SER A 162 -1.75 -8.43 1.40
C SER A 162 -0.38 -8.82 1.96
N PRO A 163 0.70 -8.72 1.16
CA PRO A 163 2.06 -8.98 1.63
C PRO A 163 2.55 -7.94 2.64
N ASP A 164 1.85 -6.82 2.79
CA ASP A 164 2.17 -5.80 3.78
C ASP A 164 1.98 -6.32 5.21
N VAL A 165 0.95 -7.13 5.46
CA VAL A 165 0.59 -7.50 6.84
C VAL A 165 1.69 -8.38 7.44
N GLY A 166 2.26 -7.93 8.55
CA GLY A 166 3.40 -8.56 9.22
C GLY A 166 4.76 -8.14 8.66
N PHE A 167 4.80 -7.33 7.59
CA PHE A 167 6.06 -6.86 7.02
C PHE A 167 6.84 -6.01 8.04
N VAL A 168 8.11 -6.36 8.23
CA VAL A 168 9.02 -5.70 9.18
C VAL A 168 9.55 -4.42 8.56
N LEU A 169 9.36 -3.29 9.23
CA LEU A 169 9.87 -1.99 8.81
C LEU A 169 11.32 -1.83 9.27
N ASP A 170 12.23 -2.54 8.59
CA ASP A 170 13.66 -2.51 8.82
C ASP A 170 14.37 -1.74 7.70
N PRO A 171 14.92 -0.53 7.97
CA PRO A 171 15.70 0.18 6.98
C PRO A 171 16.96 -0.56 6.54
N ASP A 172 17.58 -1.40 7.36
CA ASP A 172 18.83 -2.04 6.97
C ASP A 172 18.59 -3.24 6.02
N SER A 173 17.34 -3.66 5.87
CA SER A 173 16.92 -4.72 4.97
C SER A 173 16.59 -4.19 3.57
N THR A 174 17.05 -4.89 2.53
CA THR A 174 16.67 -4.66 1.13
C THR A 174 16.57 -5.98 0.37
N ASP A 175 15.62 -6.07 -0.57
CA ASP A 175 15.31 -7.30 -1.32
C ASP A 175 16.34 -7.67 -2.41
N GLY A 176 17.29 -6.77 -2.70
CA GLY A 176 18.33 -6.97 -3.71
C GLY A 176 18.95 -5.67 -4.22
N PRO A 177 19.99 -5.75 -5.07
CA PRO A 177 20.71 -4.58 -5.59
C PRO A 177 19.80 -3.54 -6.24
N SER A 178 18.81 -3.94 -7.04
CA SER A 178 17.87 -3.02 -7.70
C SER A 178 16.99 -2.27 -6.70
N ALA A 179 16.52 -2.94 -5.64
CA ALA A 179 15.78 -2.32 -4.56
C ALA A 179 16.67 -1.35 -3.75
N GLY A 180 17.92 -1.73 -3.49
CA GLY A 180 18.92 -0.86 -2.86
C GLY A 180 19.19 0.40 -3.68
N ALA A 181 19.37 0.27 -4.99
CA ALA A 181 19.55 1.41 -5.90
C ALA A 181 18.33 2.34 -5.94
N MET A 182 17.11 1.77 -5.95
CA MET A 182 15.87 2.55 -5.84
C MET A 182 15.83 3.33 -4.52
N LYS A 183 16.07 2.66 -3.40
CA LYS A 183 16.09 3.26 -2.08
C LYS A 183 17.11 4.42 -1.99
N LEU A 184 18.31 4.22 -2.53
CA LEU A 184 19.34 5.26 -2.59
C LEU A 184 18.88 6.46 -3.44
N GLY A 185 18.28 6.22 -4.61
CA GLY A 185 17.75 7.27 -5.47
C GLY A 185 16.60 8.07 -4.85
N LEU A 186 15.84 7.46 -3.94
CA LEU A 186 14.72 8.07 -3.23
C LEU A 186 15.13 8.74 -1.91
N ARG A 187 16.36 8.56 -1.43
CA ARG A 187 16.79 9.03 -0.10
C ARG A 187 16.48 10.52 0.13
N GLU A 188 16.82 11.35 -0.86
CA GLU A 188 16.61 12.80 -0.84
C GLU A 188 15.26 13.25 -1.42
N PHE A 189 14.36 12.30 -1.73
CA PHE A 189 13.07 12.64 -2.32
C PHE A 189 12.26 13.55 -1.38
N ALA A 190 11.89 14.72 -1.88
CA ALA A 190 10.92 15.60 -1.27
C ALA A 190 10.02 16.19 -2.36
N TYR A 191 8.75 16.42 -2.03
CA TYR A 191 7.84 17.16 -2.89
C TYR A 191 8.38 18.57 -3.10
N ARG A 192 8.52 18.97 -4.37
CA ARG A 192 9.07 20.27 -4.76
C ARG A 192 8.35 20.83 -5.98
N GLY A 193 8.37 22.15 -6.08
CA GLY A 193 7.90 22.89 -7.25
C GLY A 193 6.49 23.45 -7.09
N SER A 194 6.13 24.37 -7.98
CA SER A 194 4.90 25.19 -7.89
C SER A 194 3.58 24.42 -8.06
N HIS A 195 3.65 23.11 -8.31
CA HIS A 195 2.46 22.25 -8.39
C HIS A 195 1.97 21.78 -7.03
N PHE A 196 2.79 21.91 -5.99
CA PHE A 196 2.47 21.54 -4.62
C PHE A 196 2.38 22.79 -3.75
N PRO A 197 1.48 22.82 -2.74
CA PRO A 197 1.46 23.87 -1.73
C PRO A 197 2.82 24.01 -1.01
N ASP A 198 3.17 25.25 -0.62
CA ASP A 198 4.47 25.56 0.00
C ASP A 198 4.67 24.85 1.35
N ASP A 199 3.60 24.73 2.14
CA ASP A 199 3.58 24.02 3.42
C ASP A 199 3.84 22.52 3.24
N MET A 200 3.19 21.89 2.26
CA MET A 200 3.45 20.50 1.88
C MET A 200 4.91 20.28 1.45
N CYS A 201 5.49 21.21 0.69
CA CYS A 201 6.89 21.12 0.29
C CYS A 201 7.82 21.23 1.52
N ALA A 202 7.60 22.23 2.37
CA ALA A 202 8.40 22.44 3.58
C ALA A 202 8.34 21.26 4.54
N GLU A 203 7.15 20.68 4.77
CA GLU A 203 6.98 19.48 5.59
C GLU A 203 7.66 18.27 4.95
N SER A 204 7.60 18.13 3.62
CA SER A 204 8.31 17.06 2.93
C SER A 204 9.83 17.18 3.02
N GLU A 205 10.38 18.39 2.95
CA GLU A 205 11.82 18.61 3.12
C GLU A 205 12.26 18.37 4.58
N GLY A 206 11.45 18.78 5.55
CA GLY A 206 11.66 18.47 6.96
C GLY A 206 11.61 16.97 7.26
N ALA A 207 10.76 16.22 6.55
CA ALA A 207 10.68 14.76 6.67
C ALA A 207 11.99 14.08 6.24
N VAL A 208 12.69 14.59 5.21
CA VAL A 208 14.01 14.05 4.82
C VAL A 208 15.03 14.17 5.96
N ALA A 209 14.99 15.26 6.72
CA ALA A 209 15.91 15.48 7.84
C ALA A 209 15.55 14.67 9.09
N THR A 210 14.26 14.53 9.39
CA THR A 210 13.76 13.88 10.62
C THR A 210 13.61 12.36 10.48
N HIS A 211 13.32 11.90 9.25
CA HIS A 211 13.12 10.50 8.88
C HIS A 211 13.97 10.18 7.63
N PRO A 212 15.32 10.19 7.78
CA PRO A 212 16.24 10.08 6.64
C PRO A 212 16.31 8.66 6.05
N GLU A 213 15.92 7.66 6.83
CA GLU A 213 15.95 6.27 6.42
C GLU A 213 14.67 5.89 5.67
N LEU A 214 14.77 4.90 4.80
CA LEU A 214 13.67 4.46 3.93
C LEU A 214 13.42 2.96 4.05
N VAL A 215 12.16 2.58 3.93
CA VAL A 215 11.74 1.19 3.75
C VAL A 215 10.89 1.12 2.48
N LEU A 216 11.21 0.21 1.57
CA LEU A 216 10.35 -0.12 0.44
C LEU A 216 9.41 -1.22 0.87
N LEU A 217 8.10 -1.00 0.71
CA LEU A 217 7.11 -2.03 0.97
C LEU A 217 7.05 -3.05 -0.17
N PRO A 218 6.49 -4.24 0.08
CA PRO A 218 6.17 -5.19 -0.96
C PRO A 218 5.39 -4.54 -2.10
N THR A 219 5.77 -4.92 -3.32
CA THR A 219 5.12 -4.43 -4.54
C THR A 219 3.65 -4.88 -4.59
N GLY A 220 2.76 -3.96 -4.97
CA GLY A 220 1.38 -4.28 -5.31
C GLY A 220 1.06 -4.04 -6.80
N PHE A 221 -0.17 -4.35 -7.17
CA PHE A 221 -0.65 -4.28 -8.55
C PHE A 221 -1.97 -3.52 -8.63
N GLY A 222 -2.02 -2.51 -9.49
CA GLY A 222 -3.18 -1.64 -9.64
C GLY A 222 -3.73 -1.65 -11.05
N VAL A 223 -5.04 -1.44 -11.18
CA VAL A 223 -5.66 -1.11 -12.47
C VAL A 223 -5.57 0.39 -12.67
N VAL A 224 -5.10 0.82 -13.84
CA VAL A 224 -5.04 2.23 -14.23
C VAL A 224 -5.74 2.44 -15.57
N GLU A 225 -6.38 3.60 -15.71
CA GLU A 225 -7.00 4.06 -16.95
C GLU A 225 -6.19 5.20 -17.56
N ARG A 226 -5.96 5.15 -18.88
CA ARG A 226 -5.35 6.26 -19.61
C ARG A 226 -6.37 7.39 -19.79
N GLY A 227 -6.16 8.48 -19.07
CA GLY A 227 -6.86 9.74 -19.26
C GLY A 227 -6.14 10.68 -20.23
N LYS A 228 -6.70 11.88 -20.42
CA LYS A 228 -6.15 12.91 -21.33
C LYS A 228 -4.75 13.39 -20.95
N HIS A 229 -4.44 13.40 -19.65
CA HIS A 229 -3.21 13.99 -19.10
C HIS A 229 -2.31 12.97 -18.38
N GLY A 230 -2.62 11.67 -18.47
CA GLY A 230 -1.84 10.65 -17.77
C GLY A 230 -2.68 9.43 -17.38
N TRP A 231 -2.13 8.63 -16.48
CA TRP A 231 -2.79 7.44 -15.94
C TRP A 231 -3.54 7.79 -14.65
N ARG A 232 -4.70 7.17 -14.44
CA ARG A 232 -5.51 7.34 -13.23
C ARG A 232 -5.81 5.98 -12.61
N PRO A 233 -5.59 5.78 -11.30
CA PRO A 233 -5.97 4.56 -10.61
C PRO A 233 -7.46 4.25 -10.75
N ARG A 234 -7.80 2.96 -10.80
CA ARG A 234 -9.15 2.42 -10.97
C ARG A 234 -9.39 1.25 -10.00
N GLY A 235 -9.53 1.57 -8.72
CA GLY A 235 -9.80 0.61 -7.66
C GLY A 235 -8.67 0.54 -6.64
N ALA A 236 -8.63 -0.58 -5.91
CA ALA A 236 -7.67 -0.84 -4.85
C ALA A 236 -6.34 -1.37 -5.41
N LEU A 237 -5.32 -1.36 -4.54
CA LEU A 237 -4.06 -2.03 -4.80
C LEU A 237 -4.18 -3.51 -4.42
N MET A 238 -3.82 -4.40 -5.34
CA MET A 238 -3.94 -5.85 -5.16
C MET A 238 -2.57 -6.49 -4.90
N ALA A 239 -2.57 -7.62 -4.19
CA ALA A 239 -1.36 -8.36 -3.85
C ALA A 239 -0.70 -9.07 -5.04
N THR A 240 -1.48 -9.44 -6.05
CA THR A 240 -1.00 -10.18 -7.23
C THR A 240 -1.48 -9.56 -8.54
N PRO A 241 -0.80 -9.81 -9.67
CA PRO A 241 -1.27 -9.40 -10.98
C PRO A 241 -2.66 -9.98 -11.29
N HIS A 242 -2.88 -11.28 -11.04
CA HIS A 242 -4.18 -11.91 -11.28
C HIS A 242 -5.31 -11.30 -10.44
N ASP A 243 -5.08 -10.94 -9.19
CA ASP A 243 -6.10 -10.27 -8.38
C ASP A 243 -6.45 -8.88 -8.97
N ALA A 244 -5.48 -8.14 -9.53
CA ALA A 244 -5.75 -6.90 -10.25
C ALA A 244 -6.52 -7.13 -11.57
N ARG A 245 -6.23 -8.21 -12.30
CA ARG A 245 -7.01 -8.62 -13.49
C ARG A 245 -8.44 -8.95 -13.09
N ARG A 246 -8.66 -9.72 -12.02
CA ARG A 246 -9.99 -10.02 -11.49
C ARG A 246 -10.73 -8.76 -11.06
N MET A 247 -10.04 -7.80 -10.43
CA MET A 247 -10.62 -6.50 -10.08
C MET A 247 -11.09 -5.73 -11.32
N LEU A 248 -10.30 -5.69 -12.41
CA LEU A 248 -10.73 -5.06 -13.67
C LEU A 248 -11.97 -5.77 -14.27
N TYR A 249 -11.97 -7.10 -14.27
CA TYR A 249 -13.11 -7.89 -14.72
C TYR A 249 -14.39 -7.57 -13.92
N ASN A 250 -14.32 -7.61 -12.58
CA ASN A 250 -15.45 -7.29 -11.70
C ASN A 250 -15.89 -5.82 -11.84
N GLY A 251 -14.92 -4.93 -12.04
CA GLY A 251 -15.11 -3.53 -12.39
C GLY A 251 -16.02 -3.37 -13.59
N MET A 252 -15.66 -3.99 -14.71
CA MET A 252 -16.41 -3.92 -15.96
C MET A 252 -17.76 -4.61 -15.88
N ASP A 253 -17.82 -5.83 -15.34
CA ASP A 253 -19.04 -6.65 -15.38
C ASP A 253 -20.18 -6.06 -14.54
N GLU A 254 -19.87 -5.46 -13.39
CA GLU A 254 -20.89 -5.12 -12.40
C GLU A 254 -20.64 -3.79 -11.68
N ILE A 255 -19.46 -3.64 -11.08
CA ILE A 255 -19.20 -2.56 -10.11
C ILE A 255 -19.34 -1.17 -10.75
N TRP A 256 -18.81 -0.99 -11.96
CA TRP A 256 -18.87 0.31 -12.64
C TRP A 256 -20.26 0.65 -13.16
N ALA A 257 -21.06 -0.36 -13.52
CA ALA A 257 -22.45 -0.14 -13.91
C ALA A 257 -23.26 0.43 -12.74
N LEU A 258 -23.05 -0.09 -11.53
CA LEU A 258 -23.66 0.42 -10.31
C LEU A 258 -23.13 1.81 -9.94
N LEU A 259 -21.80 1.95 -9.88
CA LEU A 259 -21.14 3.17 -9.40
C LEU A 259 -21.38 4.38 -10.30
N TYR A 260 -21.38 4.18 -11.62
CA TYR A 260 -21.55 5.26 -12.61
C TYR A 260 -22.93 5.27 -13.25
N GLN A 261 -23.86 4.45 -12.75
CA GLN A 261 -25.25 4.40 -13.20
C GLN A 261 -25.35 4.24 -14.73
N PHE A 262 -24.69 3.22 -15.27
CA PHE A 262 -24.75 2.93 -16.71
C PHE A 262 -26.17 2.57 -17.15
N ASP A 263 -26.54 2.98 -18.36
CA ASP A 263 -27.75 2.50 -19.00
C ASP A 263 -27.62 1.01 -19.39
N ASP A 264 -28.75 0.38 -19.73
CA ASP A 264 -28.80 -1.05 -20.04
C ASP A 264 -27.88 -1.44 -21.21
N ALA A 265 -27.76 -0.55 -22.21
CA ALA A 265 -26.92 -0.79 -23.38
C ALA A 265 -25.43 -0.82 -23.00
N LYS A 266 -24.98 0.17 -22.22
CA LYS A 266 -23.61 0.27 -21.74
C LYS A 266 -23.28 -0.81 -20.73
N LYS A 267 -24.23 -1.16 -19.85
CA LYS A 267 -24.08 -2.30 -18.93
C LYS A 267 -23.86 -3.59 -19.71
N ALA A 268 -24.69 -3.89 -20.71
CA ALA A 268 -24.53 -5.07 -21.55
C ALA A 268 -23.19 -5.08 -22.29
N ARG A 269 -22.78 -3.93 -22.86
CA ARG A 269 -21.49 -3.79 -23.55
C ARG A 269 -20.30 -4.07 -22.63
N TYR A 270 -20.32 -3.54 -21.40
CA TYR A 270 -19.23 -3.73 -20.45
C TYR A 270 -19.18 -5.15 -19.86
N ALA A 271 -20.34 -5.80 -19.68
CA ALA A 271 -20.39 -7.21 -19.31
C ALA A 271 -19.81 -8.12 -20.41
N GLU A 272 -20.13 -7.84 -21.68
CA GLU A 272 -19.49 -8.52 -22.82
C GLU A 272 -17.98 -8.27 -22.84
N ALA A 273 -17.55 -7.02 -22.67
CA ALA A 273 -16.14 -6.65 -22.60
C ALA A 273 -15.39 -7.34 -21.46
N ALA A 274 -16.05 -7.56 -20.32
CA ALA A 274 -15.50 -8.32 -19.21
C ALA A 274 -15.23 -9.77 -19.61
N GLN A 275 -16.15 -10.42 -20.33
CA GLN A 275 -15.94 -11.78 -20.82
C GLN A 275 -14.84 -11.85 -21.90
N GLU A 276 -14.79 -10.87 -22.81
CA GLU A 276 -13.69 -10.73 -23.77
C GLU A 276 -12.33 -10.64 -23.06
N TYR A 277 -12.24 -9.79 -22.03
CA TYR A 277 -11.03 -9.61 -21.25
C TYR A 277 -10.63 -10.90 -20.51
N ARG A 278 -11.58 -11.56 -19.84
CA ARG A 278 -11.35 -12.84 -19.16
C ARG A 278 -10.82 -13.92 -20.11
N ALA A 279 -11.31 -13.96 -21.35
CA ALA A 279 -10.87 -14.93 -22.34
C ALA A 279 -9.39 -14.75 -22.76
N LEU A 280 -8.81 -13.57 -22.53
CA LEU A 280 -7.39 -13.31 -22.78
C LEU A 280 -6.47 -13.82 -21.65
N ASP A 281 -7.04 -14.28 -20.53
CA ASP A 281 -6.38 -14.86 -19.35
C ASP A 281 -5.35 -13.94 -18.68
N ARG A 282 -4.17 -13.75 -19.28
CA ARG A 282 -3.05 -12.99 -18.71
C ARG A 282 -2.88 -11.59 -19.30
N ALA A 283 -3.92 -11.04 -19.93
CA ALA A 283 -3.83 -9.70 -20.50
C ALA A 283 -3.67 -8.64 -19.40
N ASP A 284 -2.59 -7.85 -19.51
CA ASP A 284 -2.34 -6.70 -18.64
C ASP A 284 -2.81 -5.38 -19.25
N GLU A 285 -3.39 -5.42 -20.45
CA GLU A 285 -3.95 -4.27 -21.14
C GLU A 285 -5.28 -4.64 -21.79
N PHE A 286 -6.28 -3.76 -21.70
CA PHE A 286 -7.58 -3.97 -22.33
C PHE A 286 -8.22 -2.66 -22.78
N ARG A 287 -8.94 -2.69 -23.91
CA ARG A 287 -9.65 -1.52 -24.45
C ARG A 287 -11.13 -1.80 -24.59
N VAL A 288 -11.96 -0.90 -24.08
CA VAL A 288 -13.41 -0.89 -24.27
C VAL A 288 -13.89 0.54 -24.44
N ASP A 289 -14.72 0.79 -25.47
CA ASP A 289 -15.28 2.10 -25.80
C ASP A 289 -14.26 3.24 -25.87
N GLY A 290 -13.10 2.97 -26.48
CA GLY A 290 -12.01 3.94 -26.62
C GLY A 290 -11.24 4.25 -25.33
N ARG A 291 -11.56 3.57 -24.22
CA ARG A 291 -10.84 3.67 -22.94
C ARG A 291 -9.80 2.57 -22.86
N LEU A 292 -8.63 2.92 -22.37
CA LEU A 292 -7.50 2.02 -22.22
C LEU A 292 -7.25 1.76 -20.75
N PHE A 293 -7.36 0.51 -20.34
CA PHE A 293 -7.03 0.03 -19.01
C PHE A 293 -5.73 -0.77 -19.06
N ARG A 294 -4.92 -0.64 -18.01
CA ARG A 294 -3.68 -1.40 -17.84
C ARG A 294 -3.55 -1.87 -16.39
N ILE A 295 -2.98 -3.05 -16.18
CA ILE A 295 -2.46 -3.48 -14.89
C ILE A 295 -1.03 -2.95 -14.78
N CYS A 296 -0.70 -2.27 -13.69
CA CYS A 296 0.64 -1.75 -13.46
C CYS A 296 1.22 -2.20 -12.13
N ARG A 297 2.54 -2.30 -12.11
CA ARG A 297 3.35 -2.48 -10.91
C ARG A 297 3.39 -1.19 -10.10
N VAL A 298 3.15 -1.28 -8.79
CA VAL A 298 3.12 -0.13 -7.88
C VAL A 298 4.03 -0.41 -6.69
N GLU A 299 4.91 0.54 -6.43
CA GLU A 299 5.84 0.54 -5.31
C GLU A 299 5.41 1.59 -4.28
N ARG A 300 5.76 1.34 -3.01
CA ARG A 300 5.47 2.26 -1.91
C ARG A 300 6.71 2.37 -1.03
N MET A 301 7.00 3.58 -0.57
CA MET A 301 8.07 3.80 0.39
C MET A 301 7.55 4.44 1.68
N LEU A 302 8.15 4.08 2.80
CA LEU A 302 7.96 4.76 4.09
C LEU A 302 9.28 5.42 4.50
N ARG A 303 9.16 6.56 5.17
CA ARG A 303 10.29 7.19 5.84
C ARG A 303 10.38 6.71 7.29
N MET A 304 11.60 6.53 7.77
CA MET A 304 11.92 6.03 9.09
C MET A 304 12.88 7.01 9.79
N GLY A 305 12.55 7.36 11.03
CA GLY A 305 13.37 8.15 11.95
C GLY A 305 13.75 7.34 13.18
N ALA A 306 14.40 8.00 14.15
CA ALA A 306 14.87 7.33 15.37
C ALA A 306 13.73 6.73 16.22
N ASP A 307 12.53 7.32 16.19
CA ASP A 307 11.33 6.78 16.86
C ASP A 307 10.45 5.92 15.94
N GLY A 308 10.94 5.53 14.76
CA GLY A 308 10.24 4.65 13.83
C GLY A 308 9.60 5.36 12.62
N PRO A 309 8.51 4.82 12.06
CA PRO A 309 7.94 5.31 10.81
C PRO A 309 7.33 6.69 10.95
N GLU A 310 7.42 7.47 9.87
CA GLU A 310 6.84 8.80 9.73
C GLU A 310 5.31 8.73 9.92
N GLN A 311 4.78 9.64 10.73
CA GLN A 311 3.34 9.83 10.94
C GLN A 311 2.75 10.76 9.85
N PRO A 312 1.41 10.81 9.71
CA PRO A 312 0.76 11.82 8.90
C PRO A 312 1.25 13.24 9.20
N ARG A 313 1.49 14.00 8.14
CA ARG A 313 1.88 15.41 8.17
C ARG A 313 0.66 16.29 8.36
N ARG A 314 0.84 17.58 8.69
CA ARG A 314 -0.30 18.49 8.83
C ARG A 314 -0.92 18.83 7.49
N SER A 315 -0.12 18.80 6.42
CA SER A 315 -0.60 18.97 5.05
C SER A 315 -1.42 17.78 4.53
N ASP A 316 -1.38 16.64 5.22
CA ASP A 316 -2.19 15.47 4.83
C ASP A 316 -3.64 15.72 5.26
N VAL A 317 -4.51 15.92 4.27
CA VAL A 317 -5.88 16.39 4.49
C VAL A 317 -6.80 15.21 4.84
N ASP A 318 -7.56 15.38 5.92
CA ASP A 318 -8.71 14.54 6.25
C ASP A 318 -9.99 15.22 5.73
N GLU A 319 -10.80 14.49 4.96
CA GLU A 319 -12.13 14.98 4.51
C GLU A 319 -13.18 14.92 5.62
N TYR A 320 -12.94 14.10 6.64
CA TYR A 320 -13.81 13.92 7.80
C TYR A 320 -12.98 13.63 9.05
N GLY A 321 -13.56 13.84 10.24
CA GLY A 321 -12.87 13.69 11.52
C GLY A 321 -13.24 12.41 12.27
N PRO A 322 -12.64 12.22 13.47
CA PRO A 322 -12.96 11.15 14.40
C PRO A 322 -14.47 11.01 14.65
N MET A 323 -14.94 9.77 14.67
CA MET A 323 -16.34 9.46 14.98
C MET A 323 -16.50 8.09 15.61
N LYS A 324 -17.62 7.90 16.30
CA LYS A 324 -18.04 6.58 16.81
C LYS A 324 -18.47 5.70 15.63
N MET A 325 -17.80 4.55 15.46
CA MET A 325 -18.09 3.58 14.38
C MET A 325 -18.82 2.34 14.88
N HIS A 326 -18.60 1.96 16.14
CA HIS A 326 -19.10 0.73 16.72
C HIS A 326 -20.05 1.00 17.89
N PRO A 327 -20.94 0.05 18.24
CA PRO A 327 -21.71 0.12 19.48
C PRO A 327 -20.79 0.22 20.71
N THR A 328 -21.31 0.77 21.81
CA THR A 328 -20.54 0.79 23.07
C THR A 328 -20.38 -0.64 23.57
N MET A 329 -19.18 -1.02 23.99
CA MET A 329 -18.92 -2.30 24.66
C MET A 329 -18.44 -2.03 26.08
N ASP A 330 -18.94 -2.79 27.06
CA ASP A 330 -18.40 -2.76 28.43
C ASP A 330 -17.22 -3.74 28.61
N GLU A 331 -16.58 -3.71 29.79
CA GLU A 331 -15.45 -4.61 30.09
C GLU A 331 -15.87 -6.09 30.19
N ASP A 332 -17.17 -6.40 30.24
CA ASP A 332 -17.72 -7.74 30.22
C ASP A 332 -18.05 -8.23 28.80
N GLY A 333 -17.89 -7.37 27.79
CA GLY A 333 -18.12 -7.70 26.38
C GLY A 333 -19.57 -7.50 25.95
N THR A 334 -20.38 -6.85 26.79
CA THR A 334 -21.79 -6.58 26.50
C THR A 334 -21.90 -5.37 25.58
N LEU A 335 -22.58 -5.54 24.44
CA LEU A 335 -22.80 -4.49 23.45
C LEU A 335 -24.09 -3.71 23.74
N THR A 336 -23.98 -2.38 23.73
CA THR A 336 -25.10 -1.43 23.80
C THR A 336 -25.18 -0.63 22.50
N TYR A 337 -26.32 -0.77 21.84
CA TYR A 337 -26.64 -0.08 20.59
C TYR A 337 -27.41 1.20 20.94
N GLU A 338 -26.73 2.34 20.89
CA GLU A 338 -27.29 3.68 21.11
C GLU A 338 -27.51 4.42 19.80
#